data_AF-A0A424HZ90-F1
#
_entry.id   AF-A0A424HZ90-F1
#
_cell.length_a   1.000
_cell.length_b   1.000
_cell.length_c   1.000
_cell.angle_alpha   90.00
_cell.angle_beta   90.00
_cell.angle_gamma   90.00
#
_symmetry.space_group_name_H-M   'P 1'
#
loop_
_entity.id
_entity.type
_entity.pdbx_description
1 polymer ?
#
loop_
_entity_poly.entity_id
_entity_poly.type
_entity_poly.pdbx_seq_one_letter_code
_entity_poly.pdbx_strand_id
1 'polypeptide(L)'
;PVENFRELPGWVRENRSRLEGKKIMTYCTGGIRCEKFSGFLLREGFSDVCQLDGGIVSYGKEVGVEGEGFAGKCYVFDQRIAVEVNHTAGATVVSRCLHCGVASDRYVNCSWSRCNRQYFCCASCERDQLRFCSSVCEEASILSLAALGIGCD
;
A
#
# COMPACT_ATOMS: atom_id res chain seq x y z
N PRO A 1 4.48 -8.29 9.93
CA PRO A 1 4.25 -6.97 9.32
C PRO A 1 3.82 -6.00 10.43
N VAL A 2 4.03 -4.69 10.27
CA VAL A 2 3.57 -3.67 11.21
C VAL A 2 2.41 -2.88 10.59
N GLU A 3 1.49 -2.38 11.40
CA GLU A 3 0.38 -1.55 10.93
C GLU A 3 0.76 -0.07 10.91
N ASN A 4 1.50 0.37 11.93
CA ASN A 4 1.93 1.77 12.07
C ASN A 4 3.46 1.88 12.11
N PHE A 5 3.99 2.95 11.52
CA PHE A 5 5.43 3.23 11.55
C PHE A 5 6.02 3.29 12.97
N ARG A 6 5.22 3.73 13.96
CA ARG A 6 5.63 3.81 15.37
C ARG A 6 5.93 2.45 16.01
N GLU A 7 5.46 1.36 15.41
CA GLU A 7 5.64 -0.02 15.90
C GLU A 7 6.97 -0.63 15.43
N LEU A 8 7.61 -0.07 14.40
CA LEU A 8 8.87 -0.61 13.86
C LEU A 8 9.97 -0.79 14.91
N PRO A 9 10.20 0.14 15.87
CA PRO A 9 11.21 -0.06 16.90
C PRO A 9 10.99 -1.32 17.74
N GLY A 10 9.74 -1.59 18.14
CA GLY A 10 9.40 -2.81 18.89
C GLY A 10 9.62 -4.05 18.03
N TRP A 11 9.10 -4.02 16.80
CA TRP A 11 9.24 -5.13 15.86
C TRP A 11 10.71 -5.49 15.58
N VAL A 12 11.59 -4.50 15.39
CA VAL A 12 13.03 -4.71 15.17
C VAL A 12 13.68 -5.41 16.35
N ARG A 13 13.38 -4.99 17.58
CA ARG A 13 13.96 -5.60 18.79
C ARG A 13 13.51 -7.05 18.97
N GLU A 14 12.23 -7.33 18.75
CA GLU A 14 11.66 -8.68 18.77
C GLU A 14 12.23 -9.58 17.67
N ASN A 15 12.66 -9.00 16.55
CA ASN A 15 13.16 -9.71 15.36
C ASN A 15 14.67 -9.53 15.16
N ARG A 16 15.42 -9.09 16.19
CA ARG A 16 16.82 -8.68 16.05
C ARG A 16 17.70 -9.73 15.37
N SER A 17 17.57 -10.98 15.79
CA SER A 17 18.33 -12.13 15.26
C SER A 17 18.15 -12.33 13.74
N ARG A 18 17.05 -11.84 13.16
CA ARG A 18 16.80 -11.91 11.71
C ARG A 18 17.57 -10.86 10.91
N LEU A 19 18.03 -9.81 11.58
CA LEU A 19 18.67 -8.64 10.99
C LEU A 19 20.17 -8.59 11.31
N GLU A 20 20.59 -9.19 12.43
CA GLU A 20 21.98 -9.18 12.90
C GLU A 20 22.93 -9.72 11.83
N GLY A 21 24.05 -9.01 11.61
CA GLY A 21 25.06 -9.37 10.60
C GLY A 21 24.63 -9.22 9.14
N LYS A 22 23.43 -8.72 8.86
CA LYS A 22 22.96 -8.45 7.49
C LYS A 22 23.15 -7.00 7.11
N LYS A 23 23.31 -6.78 5.80
CA LYS A 23 23.12 -5.48 5.18
C LYS A 23 21.62 -5.12 5.14
N ILE A 24 21.25 -3.97 5.68
CA ILE A 24 19.87 -3.50 5.77
C ILE A 24 19.71 -2.28 4.88
N MET A 25 18.92 -2.42 3.81
CA MET A 25 18.49 -1.30 2.98
C MET A 25 17.06 -0.92 3.34
N THR A 26 16.85 0.32 3.77
CA THR A 26 15.51 0.85 4.03
C THR A 26 15.01 1.68 2.85
N TYR A 27 13.70 1.62 2.59
CA TYR A 27 13.07 2.48 1.59
C TYR A 27 11.63 2.79 2.00
N CYS A 28 11.13 3.94 1.57
CA CYS A 28 9.73 4.33 1.70
C CYS A 28 9.37 5.24 0.52
N THR A 29 8.10 5.65 0.39
CA THR A 29 7.58 6.44 -0.75
C THR A 29 8.49 7.61 -1.14
N GLY A 30 8.92 8.43 -0.16
CA GLY A 30 9.72 9.63 -0.41
C GLY A 30 10.86 9.86 0.59
N GLY A 31 11.45 8.79 1.14
CA GLY A 31 12.65 8.86 2.00
C GLY A 31 12.43 9.27 3.47
N ILE A 32 11.49 10.15 3.81
CA ILE A 32 11.40 10.77 5.16
C ILE A 32 11.30 9.78 6.35
N ARG A 33 10.64 8.62 6.16
CA ARG A 33 10.57 7.58 7.20
C ARG A 33 11.91 6.86 7.37
N CYS A 34 12.65 6.70 6.28
CA CYS A 34 13.97 6.07 6.26
C CYS A 34 15.01 6.92 6.98
N GLU A 35 14.94 8.26 6.89
CA GLU A 35 15.81 9.16 7.64
C GLU A 35 15.76 8.85 9.15
N LYS A 36 14.53 8.75 9.67
CA LYS A 36 14.31 8.42 11.09
C LYS A 36 14.66 6.98 11.41
N PHE A 37 14.28 6.04 10.54
CA PHE A 37 14.40 4.61 10.80
C PHE A 37 15.82 4.10 10.67
N SER A 38 16.57 4.52 9.66
CA SER A 38 18.00 4.20 9.51
C SER A 38 18.79 4.74 10.69
N GLY A 39 18.53 5.99 11.12
CA GLY A 39 19.14 6.53 12.33
C GLY A 39 18.79 5.74 13.61
N PHE A 40 17.57 5.20 13.70
CA PHE A 40 17.20 4.28 14.78
C PHE A 40 17.98 2.96 14.71
N LEU A 41 18.08 2.32 13.54
CA LEU A 41 18.83 1.07 13.36
C LEU A 41 20.31 1.23 13.75
N LEU A 42 20.94 2.33 13.34
CA LEU A 42 22.32 2.63 13.72
C LEU A 42 22.47 2.73 15.26
N ARG A 43 21.52 3.39 15.95
CA ARG A 43 21.53 3.48 17.43
C ARG A 43 21.27 2.14 18.13
N GLU A 44 20.54 1.23 17.50
CA GLU A 44 20.34 -0.15 18.00
C GLU A 44 21.57 -1.04 17.72
N GLY A 45 22.62 -0.52 17.11
CA GLY A 45 23.90 -1.20 16.90
C GLY A 45 24.01 -1.97 15.57
N PHE A 46 23.08 -1.78 14.63
CA PHE A 46 23.27 -2.29 13.27
C PHE A 46 24.29 -1.41 12.53
N SER A 47 25.31 -2.02 11.92
CA SER A 47 26.44 -1.29 11.32
C SER A 47 26.34 -1.10 9.80
N ASP A 48 25.71 -2.04 9.07
CA ASP A 48 25.55 -1.96 7.60
C ASP A 48 24.10 -1.59 7.26
N VAL A 49 23.78 -0.30 7.44
CA VAL A 49 22.46 0.27 7.17
C VAL A 49 22.59 1.32 6.06
N CYS A 50 21.84 1.14 4.98
CA CYS A 50 21.68 2.13 3.93
C CYS A 50 20.19 2.45 3.71
N GLN A 51 19.93 3.54 2.97
CA GLN A 51 18.59 3.90 2.54
C GLN A 51 18.57 4.27 1.08
N LEU A 52 17.41 4.09 0.44
CA LEU A 52 17.16 4.61 -0.90
C LEU A 52 17.01 6.13 -0.84
N ASP A 53 17.99 6.84 -1.40
CA ASP A 53 17.98 8.31 -1.41
C ASP A 53 16.77 8.86 -2.19
N GLY A 54 16.08 9.83 -1.60
CA GLY A 54 14.81 10.36 -2.12
C GLY A 54 13.62 9.37 -2.12
N GLY A 55 13.84 8.10 -1.78
CA GLY A 55 12.81 7.05 -1.75
C GLY A 55 12.33 6.56 -3.12
N ILE A 56 11.24 5.79 -3.10
CA ILE A 56 10.69 5.11 -4.28
C ILE A 56 10.34 6.10 -5.41
N VAL A 57 9.78 7.26 -5.07
CA VAL A 57 9.36 8.24 -6.08
C VAL A 57 10.55 8.86 -6.81
N SER A 58 11.67 9.11 -6.13
CA SER A 58 12.91 9.59 -6.79
C SER A 58 13.52 8.49 -7.65
N TYR A 59 13.54 7.25 -7.15
CA TYR A 59 14.03 6.09 -7.89
C TYR A 59 13.31 5.88 -9.24
N GLY A 60 11.99 6.10 -9.30
CA GLY A 60 11.23 6.05 -10.56
C GLY A 60 11.58 7.16 -11.55
N LYS A 61 12.12 8.29 -11.09
CA LYS A 61 12.43 9.47 -11.91
C LYS A 61 13.90 9.58 -12.30
N GLU A 62 14.76 8.78 -11.70
CA GLU A 62 16.19 8.82 -11.92
C GLU A 62 16.52 8.39 -13.36
N VAL A 63 17.23 9.25 -14.09
CA VAL A 63 17.56 9.01 -15.50
C VAL A 63 18.48 7.80 -15.62
N GLY A 64 18.12 6.87 -16.50
CA GLY A 64 18.85 5.62 -16.70
C GLY A 64 18.49 4.50 -15.72
N VAL A 65 17.68 4.77 -14.70
CA VAL A 65 17.11 3.75 -13.80
C VAL A 65 15.61 3.59 -14.05
N GLU A 66 14.87 4.70 -14.12
CA GLU A 66 13.45 4.73 -14.51
C GLU A 66 12.55 3.74 -13.73
N GLY A 67 12.92 3.48 -12.47
CA GLY A 67 12.23 2.55 -11.59
C GLY A 67 12.33 1.06 -11.96
N GLU A 68 13.32 0.68 -12.77
CA GLU A 68 13.50 -0.70 -13.23
C GLU A 68 13.49 -1.71 -12.08
N GLY A 69 12.71 -2.79 -12.21
CA GLY A 69 12.60 -3.82 -11.17
C GLY A 69 11.65 -3.49 -10.02
N PHE A 70 11.08 -2.28 -9.95
CA PHE A 70 9.93 -2.03 -9.07
C PHE A 70 8.69 -2.75 -9.64
N ALA A 71 8.03 -3.55 -8.81
CA ALA A 71 6.85 -4.33 -9.19
C ALA A 71 5.58 -3.70 -8.60
N GLY A 72 4.56 -3.51 -9.44
CA GLY A 72 3.33 -2.81 -9.05
C GLY A 72 3.47 -1.29 -9.02
N LYS A 73 2.50 -0.65 -8.37
CA LYS A 73 2.45 0.81 -8.20
C LYS A 73 2.78 1.22 -6.77
N CYS A 74 3.33 2.41 -6.59
CA CYS A 74 3.65 2.94 -5.26
C CYS A 74 2.46 3.69 -4.67
N TYR A 75 2.05 3.30 -3.47
CA TYR A 75 1.00 4.00 -2.74
C TYR A 75 1.43 5.41 -2.32
N VAL A 76 0.58 6.41 -2.57
CA VAL A 76 0.77 7.81 -2.21
C VAL A 76 -0.43 8.33 -1.42
N PHE A 77 -0.17 9.24 -0.49
CA PHE A 77 -1.15 9.74 0.48
C PHE A 77 -1.86 11.00 -0.02
N ASP A 78 -2.37 10.94 -1.25
CA ASP A 78 -3.14 12.00 -1.89
C ASP A 78 -4.19 11.40 -2.84
N GLN A 79 -4.88 12.25 -3.61
CA GLN A 79 -5.98 11.84 -4.50
C GLN A 79 -5.57 10.84 -5.58
N ARG A 80 -4.28 10.70 -5.89
CA ARG A 80 -3.79 9.75 -6.88
C ARG A 80 -3.86 8.30 -6.38
N ILE A 81 -3.80 8.11 -5.05
CA ILE A 81 -3.77 6.81 -4.33
C ILE A 81 -2.53 5.96 -4.64
N ALA A 82 -2.19 5.78 -5.91
CA ALA A 82 -0.99 5.09 -6.35
C ALA A 82 -0.40 5.74 -7.61
N VAL A 83 0.92 5.67 -7.75
CA VAL A 83 1.66 6.19 -8.92
C VAL A 83 2.48 5.07 -9.55
N GLU A 84 2.62 5.14 -10.87
CA GLU A 84 3.58 4.31 -11.60
C GLU A 84 5.01 4.68 -11.15
N VAL A 85 5.86 3.67 -10.99
CA VAL A 85 7.26 3.85 -10.61
C VAL A 85 8.18 3.31 -11.69
N ASN A 86 7.87 2.12 -12.20
CA ASN A 86 8.65 1.46 -13.22
C ASN A 86 8.15 1.93 -14.59
N HIS A 87 8.94 2.74 -15.27
CA HIS A 87 8.62 3.30 -16.59
C HIS A 87 9.27 2.50 -17.73
N THR A 88 9.89 1.36 -17.42
CA THR A 88 10.49 0.45 -18.40
C THR A 88 9.49 -0.60 -18.90
N ALA A 89 9.91 -1.45 -19.84
CA ALA A 89 9.12 -2.59 -20.31
C ALA A 89 8.83 -3.65 -19.22
N GLY A 90 9.50 -3.58 -18.07
CA GLY A 90 9.32 -4.49 -16.93
C GLY A 90 8.19 -4.12 -15.97
N ALA A 91 7.39 -3.08 -16.26
CA ALA A 91 6.26 -2.69 -15.42
C ALA A 91 5.22 -3.82 -15.33
N THR A 92 4.71 -4.09 -14.11
CA THR A 92 3.80 -5.21 -13.85
C THR A 92 2.69 -4.85 -12.87
N VAL A 93 1.51 -5.46 -13.05
CA VAL A 93 0.43 -5.41 -12.06
C VAL A 93 0.56 -6.61 -11.12
N VAL A 94 0.81 -6.35 -9.84
CA VAL A 94 0.99 -7.38 -8.81
C VAL A 94 -0.30 -7.74 -8.07
N SER A 95 -1.31 -6.88 -8.15
CA SER A 95 -2.58 -7.00 -7.44
C SER A 95 -3.67 -7.65 -8.28
N ARG A 96 -4.69 -8.19 -7.61
CA ARG A 96 -5.82 -8.86 -8.24
C ARG A 96 -7.13 -8.30 -7.71
N CYS A 97 -8.13 -8.25 -8.56
CA CYS A 97 -9.48 -7.90 -8.17
C CYS A 97 -9.98 -8.85 -7.09
N LEU A 98 -10.54 -8.30 -6.02
CA LEU A 98 -11.09 -9.06 -4.89
C LEU A 98 -12.19 -10.05 -5.32
N HIS A 99 -13.00 -9.68 -6.30
CA HIS A 99 -14.20 -10.45 -6.67
C HIS A 99 -13.92 -11.55 -7.71
N CYS A 100 -13.06 -11.28 -8.70
CA CYS A 100 -12.86 -12.19 -9.83
C CYS A 100 -11.40 -12.65 -10.02
N GLY A 101 -10.44 -12.13 -9.24
CA GLY A 101 -9.03 -12.54 -9.31
C GLY A 101 -8.24 -12.05 -10.53
N VAL A 102 -8.89 -11.37 -11.48
CA VAL A 102 -8.23 -10.75 -12.65
C VAL A 102 -7.25 -9.67 -12.17
N ALA A 103 -6.10 -9.55 -12.84
CA ALA A 103 -5.10 -8.53 -12.54
C ALA A 103 -5.73 -7.12 -12.58
N SER A 104 -5.54 -6.36 -11.51
CA SER A 104 -6.10 -5.01 -11.38
C SER A 104 -5.37 -4.25 -10.30
N ASP A 105 -4.93 -3.04 -10.60
CA ASP A 105 -4.26 -2.07 -9.73
C ASP A 105 -5.17 -0.91 -9.30
N ARG A 106 -6.44 -0.95 -9.72
CA ARG A 106 -7.48 0.02 -9.36
C ARG A 106 -7.88 -0.15 -7.91
N TYR A 107 -7.49 0.80 -7.08
CA TYR A 107 -8.02 0.96 -5.73
C TYR A 107 -9.43 1.52 -5.74
N VAL A 108 -10.30 0.93 -4.94
CA VAL A 108 -11.62 1.46 -4.59
C VAL A 108 -11.83 1.33 -3.09
N ASN A 109 -12.73 2.14 -2.54
CA ASN A 109 -13.18 1.99 -1.18
C ASN A 109 -14.54 1.30 -1.16
N CYS A 110 -14.77 0.49 -0.13
CA CYS A 110 -16.08 -0.11 0.12
C CYS A 110 -17.16 0.98 0.14
N SER A 111 -18.23 0.81 -0.64
CA SER A 111 -19.34 1.78 -0.69
C SER A 111 -20.04 1.97 0.65
N TRP A 112 -19.99 0.97 1.54
CA TRP A 112 -20.46 1.14 2.91
C TRP A 112 -19.43 1.93 3.73
N SER A 113 -19.73 3.18 4.04
CA SER A 113 -18.82 4.14 4.69
C SER A 113 -18.35 3.72 6.09
N ARG A 114 -19.09 2.87 6.80
CA ARG A 114 -18.65 2.30 8.08
C ARG A 114 -17.52 1.28 7.90
N CYS A 115 -17.54 0.55 6.79
CA CYS A 115 -16.44 -0.33 6.42
C CYS A 115 -15.29 0.49 5.84
N ASN A 116 -15.55 1.27 4.78
CA ASN A 116 -14.57 2.09 4.06
C ASN A 116 -13.27 1.35 3.69
N ARG A 117 -13.30 0.02 3.66
CA ARG A 117 -12.12 -0.80 3.36
C ARG A 117 -11.64 -0.47 1.96
N GLN A 118 -10.37 -0.16 1.83
CA GLN A 118 -9.75 -0.01 0.52
C GLN A 118 -9.33 -1.38 -0.01
N TYR A 119 -9.61 -1.66 -1.28
CA TYR A 119 -9.30 -2.92 -1.93
C TYR A 119 -9.15 -2.74 -3.45
N PHE A 120 -8.66 -3.79 -4.14
CA PHE A 120 -8.52 -3.78 -5.59
C PHE A 120 -9.79 -4.29 -6.28
N CYS A 121 -10.32 -3.53 -7.23
CA CYS A 121 -11.51 -3.91 -7.99
C CYS A 121 -11.37 -3.55 -9.47
N CYS A 122 -11.58 -4.53 -10.36
CA CYS A 122 -11.58 -4.26 -11.80
C CYS A 122 -12.85 -3.48 -12.19
N ALA A 123 -12.82 -2.79 -13.33
CA ALA A 123 -13.94 -1.96 -13.77
C ALA A 123 -15.26 -2.74 -13.98
N SER A 124 -15.20 -4.03 -14.29
CA SER A 124 -16.41 -4.86 -14.39
C SER A 124 -17.02 -5.09 -13.02
N CYS A 125 -16.26 -5.67 -12.10
CA CYS A 125 -16.76 -5.95 -10.75
C CYS A 125 -17.13 -4.67 -9.98
N GLU A 126 -16.51 -3.52 -10.28
CA GLU A 126 -16.95 -2.24 -9.70
C GLU A 126 -18.39 -1.90 -10.09
N ARG A 127 -18.80 -2.16 -11.33
CA ARG A 127 -20.20 -2.01 -11.78
C ARG A 127 -21.09 -3.10 -11.19
N ASP A 128 -20.62 -4.35 -11.19
CA ASP A 128 -21.44 -5.51 -10.81
C ASP A 128 -21.63 -5.64 -9.29
N GLN A 129 -20.70 -5.09 -8.49
CA GLN A 129 -20.69 -5.20 -7.02
C GLN A 129 -20.89 -3.84 -6.34
N LEU A 130 -21.07 -2.77 -7.13
CA LEU A 130 -21.30 -1.41 -6.64
C LEU A 130 -20.25 -0.95 -5.60
N ARG A 131 -19.01 -1.43 -5.74
CA ARG A 131 -17.89 -1.30 -4.79
C ARG A 131 -18.14 -1.81 -3.36
N PHE A 132 -19.05 -2.75 -3.12
CA PHE A 132 -19.08 -3.45 -1.83
C PHE A 132 -17.98 -4.51 -1.80
N CYS A 133 -17.18 -4.55 -0.72
CA CYS A 133 -16.12 -5.55 -0.60
C CYS A 133 -16.62 -6.95 -0.22
N SER A 134 -17.90 -7.08 0.16
CA SER A 134 -18.58 -8.35 0.46
C SER A 134 -20.09 -8.14 0.44
N SER A 135 -20.85 -9.22 0.25
CA SER A 135 -22.32 -9.22 0.38
C SER A 135 -22.78 -8.72 1.75
N VAL A 136 -22.03 -9.05 2.82
CA VAL A 136 -22.31 -8.56 4.18
C VAL A 136 -22.26 -7.02 4.25
N CYS A 137 -21.32 -6.38 3.54
CA CYS A 137 -21.25 -4.91 3.53
C CYS A 137 -22.39 -4.28 2.72
N GLU A 138 -22.84 -4.95 1.66
CA GLU A 138 -24.00 -4.54 0.88
C GLU A 138 -25.27 -4.60 1.73
N GLU A 139 -25.54 -5.76 2.34
CA GLU A 139 -26.68 -5.96 3.25
C GLU A 139 -26.66 -4.96 4.41
N ALA A 140 -25.51 -4.77 5.06
CA ALA A 140 -25.36 -3.81 6.15
C ALA A 140 -25.61 -2.36 5.69
N SER A 141 -25.21 -2.02 4.47
CA SER A 141 -25.48 -0.70 3.90
C SER A 141 -26.97 -0.47 3.67
N ILE A 142 -27.68 -1.46 3.12
CA ILE A 142 -29.12 -1.41 2.85
C ILE A 142 -29.90 -1.28 4.16
N LEU A 143 -29.60 -2.13 5.15
CA LEU A 143 -30.24 -2.09 6.47
C LEU A 143 -30.00 -0.74 7.17
N SER A 144 -28.79 -0.20 7.06
CA SER A 144 -28.46 1.12 7.62
C SER A 144 -29.26 2.25 6.97
N LEU A 145 -29.53 2.20 5.67
CA LEU A 145 -30.33 3.22 4.97
C LEU A 145 -31.81 3.11 5.33
N ALA A 146 -32.35 1.88 5.36
CA ALA A 146 -33.73 1.60 5.76
C ALA A 146 -34.01 2.11 7.19
N ALA A 147 -33.09 1.88 8.12
CA ALA A 147 -33.20 2.37 9.50
C ALA A 147 -33.18 3.90 9.61
N LEU A 148 -32.57 4.60 8.64
CA LEU A 148 -32.55 6.06 8.55
C LEU A 148 -33.77 6.63 7.81
N GLY A 149 -34.69 5.79 7.34
CA GLY A 149 -35.84 6.21 6.53
C GLY A 149 -35.46 6.74 5.14
N ILE A 150 -34.23 6.47 4.69
CA ILE A 150 -33.75 6.85 3.35
C ILE A 150 -34.07 5.69 2.40
N GLY A 151 -35.30 5.64 1.91
CA GLY A 151 -35.73 4.74 0.84
C GLY A 151 -35.82 5.50 -0.49
N CYS A 152 -35.62 4.80 -1.61
CA CYS A 152 -36.08 5.33 -2.90
C CYS A 152 -37.61 5.21 -2.95
N ASP A 153 -38.28 6.34 -3.20
CA ASP A 153 -39.67 6.37 -3.68
C ASP A 153 -39.77 5.71 -5.07
#